data_AF-A0A4W3HAE9-F1
#
_entry.id   AF-A0A4W3HAE9-F1
#
_cell.length_a   1.000
_cell.length_b   1.000
_cell.length_c   1.000
_cell.angle_alpha   90.00
_cell.angle_beta   90.00
_cell.angle_gamma   90.00
#
_symmetry.space_group_name_H-M   'P 1'
#
loop_
_entity.id
_entity.type
_entity.pdbx_description
1 polymer ?
#
loop_
_entity_poly.entity_id
_entity_poly.type
_entity_poly.pdbx_seq_one_letter_code
_entity_poly.pdbx_strand_id
1 'polypeptide(L)' 'ADSPRPRAFIPPPECPVFEPTPEEFADPFAFINKIRPIAERTGICKVRPPPVSLQVWGGRGHRPEHSSRGGAQWLQS' A
#
# COMPACT_ATOMS: atom_id res chain seq x y z
N ALA A 1 -44.05 -22.72 3.73
CA ALA A 1 -42.84 -23.05 2.96
C ALA A 1 -41.79 -22.02 3.32
N ASP A 2 -40.76 -22.43 4.07
CA ASP A 2 -39.70 -21.56 4.54
C ASP A 2 -38.65 -21.42 3.43
N SER A 3 -38.70 -20.33 2.65
CA SER A 3 -37.63 -20.02 1.69
C SER A 3 -36.43 -19.48 2.47
N PRO A 4 -35.23 -20.10 2.38
CA PRO A 4 -34.07 -19.61 3.09
C PRO A 4 -33.67 -18.27 2.47
N ARG A 5 -33.73 -17.20 3.26
CA ARG A 5 -33.22 -15.90 2.83
C ARG A 5 -31.72 -16.05 2.55
N PRO A 6 -31.18 -15.57 1.42
CA PRO A 6 -29.73 -15.52 1.24
C PRO A 6 -29.21 -14.44 2.21
N ARG A 7 -28.81 -14.85 3.41
CA ARG A 7 -28.47 -13.93 4.51
C ARG A 7 -27.00 -13.90 4.90
N ALA A 8 -26.17 -14.72 4.26
CA ALA A 8 -24.74 -14.60 4.40
C ALA A 8 -24.23 -13.59 3.35
N PHE A 9 -23.47 -12.59 3.79
CA PHE A 9 -22.63 -11.81 2.88
C PHE A 9 -21.66 -12.76 2.19
N ILE A 10 -21.64 -12.73 0.87
CA ILE A 10 -20.66 -13.46 0.08
C ILE A 10 -19.60 -12.42 -0.32
N PRO A 11 -18.38 -12.46 0.24
CA PRO A 11 -17.35 -11.50 -0.11
C PRO A 11 -17.01 -11.61 -1.60
N PRO A 12 -16.79 -10.46 -2.28
CA PRO A 12 -16.30 -10.48 -3.64
C PRO A 12 -14.92 -11.15 -3.71
N PRO A 13 -14.52 -11.67 -4.88
CA PRO A 13 -13.19 -12.21 -5.07
C PRO A 13 -12.11 -11.19 -4.69
N GLU A 14 -11.05 -11.68 -4.08
CA GLU A 14 -9.90 -10.84 -3.74
C GLU A 14 -9.23 -10.30 -5.01
N CYS A 15 -8.82 -9.05 -4.91
CA CYS A 15 -8.15 -8.32 -5.97
C CYS A 15 -6.67 -8.77 -6.10
N PRO A 16 -6.08 -8.78 -7.30
CA PRO A 16 -4.65 -9.09 -7.48
C PRO A 16 -3.77 -8.22 -6.59
N VAL A 17 -2.78 -8.85 -5.95
CA VAL A 17 -1.79 -8.20 -5.11
C VAL A 17 -0.42 -8.32 -5.77
N PHE A 18 0.29 -7.21 -5.87
CA PHE A 18 1.65 -7.15 -6.41
C PHE A 18 2.64 -6.70 -5.33
N GLU A 19 3.78 -7.38 -5.27
CA GLU A 19 4.87 -7.13 -4.31
C GLU A 19 6.15 -6.82 -5.11
N PRO A 20 6.33 -5.56 -5.59
CA PRO A 20 7.51 -5.15 -6.34
C PRO A 20 8.79 -5.28 -5.53
N THR A 21 9.90 -5.52 -6.22
CA THR A 21 11.23 -5.31 -5.63
C THR A 21 11.48 -3.80 -5.44
N PRO A 22 12.46 -3.40 -4.60
CA PRO A 22 12.81 -1.99 -4.44
C PRO A 22 13.16 -1.28 -5.76
N GLU A 23 13.82 -1.97 -6.68
CA GLU A 23 14.21 -1.45 -7.99
C GLU A 23 12.98 -1.23 -8.88
N GLU A 24 12.01 -2.14 -8.85
CA GLU A 24 10.75 -2.00 -9.57
C GLU A 24 9.86 -0.91 -8.96
N PHE A 25 9.91 -0.74 -7.65
CA PHE A 25 9.15 0.27 -6.93
C PHE A 25 9.72 1.70 -7.09
N ALA A 26 10.97 1.80 -7.57
CA ALA A 26 11.62 3.09 -7.79
C ALA A 26 10.96 3.92 -8.92
N ASP A 27 10.42 3.26 -9.94
CA ASP A 27 9.63 3.91 -11.01
C ASP A 27 8.18 3.40 -11.01
N PRO A 28 7.24 4.15 -10.43
CA PRO A 28 5.85 3.72 -10.32
C PRO A 28 5.16 3.60 -11.69
N PHE A 29 5.54 4.42 -12.69
CA PHE A 29 4.90 4.35 -14.02
C PHE A 29 5.39 3.13 -14.79
N ALA A 30 6.68 2.82 -14.72
CA ALA A 30 7.22 1.60 -15.31
C ALA A 30 6.56 0.35 -14.69
N PHE A 31 6.40 0.33 -13.37
CA PHE A 31 5.74 -0.78 -12.69
C PHE A 31 4.25 -0.89 -13.05
N ILE A 32 3.51 0.21 -13.07
CA ILE A 32 2.09 0.23 -13.50
C ILE A 32 1.95 -0.32 -14.92
N ASN A 33 2.81 0.11 -15.85
CA ASN A 33 2.78 -0.37 -17.23
C ASN A 33 3.11 -1.87 -17.32
N LYS A 34 4.00 -2.38 -16.47
CA LYS A 34 4.31 -3.81 -16.38
C LYS A 34 3.10 -4.64 -15.92
N ILE A 35 2.36 -4.17 -14.92
CA ILE A 35 1.22 -4.92 -14.35
C ILE A 35 -0.11 -4.67 -15.06
N ARG A 36 -0.19 -3.63 -15.90
CA ARG A 36 -1.40 -3.18 -16.61
C ARG A 36 -2.17 -4.31 -17.30
N PRO A 37 -1.55 -5.19 -18.13
CA PRO A 37 -2.29 -6.26 -18.82
C PRO A 37 -2.99 -7.24 -17.87
N ILE A 38 -2.50 -7.35 -16.63
CA ILE A 38 -3.06 -8.23 -15.60
C ILE A 38 -4.14 -7.47 -14.81
N ALA A 39 -3.83 -6.25 -14.37
CA ALA A 39 -4.70 -5.42 -13.53
C ALA A 39 -5.95 -4.91 -14.27
N GLU A 40 -5.86 -4.66 -15.58
CA GLU A 40 -7.00 -4.21 -16.39
C GLU A 40 -8.11 -5.27 -16.46
N ARG A 41 -7.76 -6.56 -16.36
CA ARG A 41 -8.76 -7.65 -16.35
C ARG A 41 -9.64 -7.64 -15.11
N THR A 42 -9.13 -7.12 -13.99
CA THR A 42 -9.85 -7.02 -12.72
C THR A 42 -10.35 -5.61 -12.42
N GLY A 43 -9.93 -4.60 -13.19
CA GLY A 43 -10.25 -3.19 -13.01
C GLY A 43 -9.54 -2.51 -11.84
N ILE A 44 -9.19 -3.26 -10.79
CA ILE A 44 -8.41 -2.81 -9.63
C ILE A 44 -7.27 -3.79 -9.32
N CYS A 45 -6.20 -3.28 -8.70
CA CYS A 45 -5.08 -4.05 -8.15
C CYS A 45 -4.56 -3.40 -6.85
N LYS A 46 -3.95 -4.18 -5.95
CA LYS A 46 -3.24 -3.67 -4.75
C LYS A 46 -1.74 -3.83 -4.94
N VAL A 47 -0.98 -2.75 -4.79
CA VAL A 47 0.49 -2.80 -4.76
C VAL A 47 0.95 -2.65 -3.31
N ARG A 48 1.68 -3.64 -2.79
CA ARG A 48 2.30 -3.55 -1.46
C ARG A 48 3.70 -2.97 -1.62
N PRO A 49 4.04 -1.86 -0.96
CA PRO A 49 5.41 -1.35 -1.00
C PRO A 49 6.37 -2.36 -0.37
N PRO A 50 7.63 -2.42 -0.83
CA PRO A 50 8.61 -3.31 -0.22
C PRO A 50 8.91 -2.89 1.23
N PRO A 51 9.36 -3.82 2.10
CA PRO A 51 9.55 -3.56 3.53
C PRO A 51 10.48 -2.38 3.84
N VAL A 52 11.51 -2.17 3.02
CA VAL A 52 12.43 -1.03 3.15
C VAL A 52 11.77 0.31 2.81
N SER A 53 10.80 0.33 1.88
CA SER A 53 10.06 1.54 1.56
C SER A 53 9.09 1.94 2.67
N LEU A 54 8.55 0.97 3.42
CA LEU A 54 7.75 1.26 4.62
C LEU A 54 8.58 1.95 5.71
N GLN A 55 9.90 1.73 5.78
CA GLN A 55 10.78 2.41 6.73
C GLN A 55 11.02 3.89 6.38
N VAL A 56 11.03 4.22 5.09
CA VAL A 56 11.22 5.60 4.60
C VAL A 56 9.90 6.38 4.69
N TRP A 57 8.77 5.73 4.37
CA TRP A 57 7.44 6.36 4.40
C TRP A 57 6.80 6.36 5.81
N GLY A 58 7.24 5.47 6.69
CA GLY A 58 6.82 5.37 8.08
C GLY A 58 7.73 6.12 9.06
N GLY A 59 7.63 7.45 9.10
CA GLY A 59 7.87 8.18 10.36
C GLY A 59 9.31 8.35 10.87
N ARG A 60 10.34 8.24 10.03
CA ARG A 60 11.62 8.91 10.30
C ARG A 60 12.01 9.77 9.12
N GLY A 61 11.29 10.89 8.99
CA GLY A 61 11.77 12.00 8.19
C GLY A 61 13.21 12.29 8.60
N HIS A 62 14.11 12.24 7.63
CA HIS A 62 15.46 12.76 7.77
C HIS A 62 15.30 14.25 8.07
N ARG A 63 15.18 14.61 9.35
CA ARG A 63 15.19 15.99 9.81
C ARG A 63 16.59 16.49 9.46
N PRO A 64 16.77 17.43 8.50
CA PRO A 64 18.08 18.01 8.31
C PRO A 64 18.48 18.62 9.65
N GLU A 65 19.60 18.17 10.19
CA GLU A 65 20.12 18.62 11.48
C GLU A 65 20.63 20.06 11.32
N HIS A 66 19.72 21.02 11.27
CA HIS A 66 20.05 22.39 11.60
C HIS A 66 19.98 22.53 13.11
N SER A 67 21.17 22.50 13.68
CA SER A 67 21.55 22.97 15.00
C SER A 67 20.69 24.14 15.49
N SER A 68 19.86 23.88 16.50
CA SER A 68 19.82 24.61 17.77
C SER A 68 18.46 24.47 18.46
N ARG A 69 18.50 23.77 19.60
CA ARG A 69 17.68 23.91 20.81
C ARG A 69 16.18 24.21 20.64
N GLY A 70 15.37 23.21 20.98
CA GLY A 70 14.07 23.43 21.60
C GLY A 70 12.91 22.66 20.97
N GLY A 71 12.27 21.81 21.77
CA GLY A 71 10.81 21.69 21.72
C GLY A 71 10.22 20.35 21.29
N ALA A 72 9.44 19.80 22.23
CA ALA A 72 8.26 18.96 22.05
C ALA A 72 8.46 17.49 21.64
N GLN A 73 8.53 16.66 22.69
CA GLN A 73 8.02 15.29 22.74
C GLN A 73 6.53 15.30 22.33
N TRP A 74 6.23 14.87 21.10
CA TRP A 74 4.86 14.50 20.73
C TRP A 74 4.65 13.03 21.08
N LEU A 75 3.93 12.82 22.19
CA LEU A 75 3.45 11.53 22.64
C LEU A 75 2.57 10.92 21.55
N GLN A 76 2.73 9.60 21.37
CA GLN A 76 1.84 8.75 20.60
C GLN A 76 0.38 9.02 20.97
N SER A 77 -0.42 9.40 19.98
CA SER A 77 -1.88 9.21 19.93
C SER A 77 -2.21 8.73 18.53
#